data_AF-A0A0C2WJU2-F1
#
_entry.id   AF-A0A0C2WJU2-F1
#
_cell.length_a   1.000
_cell.length_b   1.000
_cell.length_c   1.000
_cell.angle_alpha   90.00
_cell.angle_beta   90.00
_cell.angle_gamma   90.00
#
_symmetry.space_group_name_H-M   'P 1'
#
loop_
_entity.id
_entity.type
_entity.pdbx_description
1 polymer ?
#
loop_
_entity_poly.entity_id
_entity_poly.type
_entity_poly.pdbx_seq_one_letter_code
_entity_poly.pdbx_strand_id
1 'polypeptide(L)'
;MLVLSAILLAAINPSSMVHSHDISTPFSPSMVHMIMPQFKSVALQGTQESKESIGIVAVLVVEVDRHPVFFMDVKPPISFLYDSKREEADEQMRRRFRDLRQLLAIPVLYGISAFGTRLSFYEYDPATHVLQPEQVLRSHPSILADVAPITRWDCDVLQQEGANRLRKVVNQVKEMCAKV
;
A
#
# COMPACT_ATOMS: atom_id res chain seq x y z
N MET A 1 12.15 -1.50 -7.82
CA MET A 1 11.15 -0.42 -7.73
C MET A 1 10.24 -0.34 -8.95
N LEU A 2 10.78 -0.32 -10.18
CA LEU A 2 9.98 -0.32 -11.42
C LEU A 2 9.03 -1.53 -11.52
N VAL A 3 9.44 -2.69 -11.01
CA VAL A 3 8.67 -3.94 -11.08
C VAL A 3 7.36 -3.88 -10.28
N LEU A 4 7.34 -3.32 -9.06
CA LEU A 4 6.09 -3.22 -8.29
C LEU A 4 5.14 -2.18 -8.84
N SER A 5 5.66 -1.03 -9.28
CA SER A 5 4.83 -0.01 -9.95
C SER A 5 4.26 -0.55 -11.25
N ALA A 6 5.05 -1.29 -12.04
CA ALA A 6 4.60 -1.95 -13.27
C ALA A 6 3.62 -3.11 -12.99
N ILE A 7 3.81 -3.91 -11.95
CA ILE A 7 2.87 -4.97 -11.55
C ILE A 7 1.54 -4.36 -11.11
N LEU A 8 1.57 -3.25 -10.38
CA LEU A 8 0.35 -2.59 -9.94
C LEU A 8 -0.35 -1.86 -11.11
N LEU A 9 0.41 -1.18 -11.98
CA LEU A 9 -0.11 -0.60 -13.22
C LEU A 9 -0.68 -1.68 -14.15
N ALA A 10 -0.06 -2.86 -14.25
CA ALA A 10 -0.54 -3.98 -15.05
C ALA A 10 -1.75 -4.70 -14.39
N ALA A 11 -1.80 -4.77 -13.05
CA ALA A 11 -2.97 -5.30 -12.33
C ALA A 11 -4.17 -4.36 -12.44
N ILE A 12 -3.93 -3.05 -12.52
CA ILE A 12 -4.95 -2.03 -12.80
C ILE A 12 -5.31 -2.06 -14.30
N ASN A 13 -4.34 -2.24 -15.21
CA ASN A 13 -4.48 -2.20 -16.67
C ASN A 13 -3.84 -3.44 -17.37
N PRO A 14 -4.58 -4.56 -17.52
CA PRO A 14 -4.04 -5.80 -18.09
C PRO A 14 -3.74 -5.74 -19.60
N SER A 15 -4.05 -4.65 -20.31
CA SER A 15 -3.82 -4.52 -21.75
C SER A 15 -2.37 -4.18 -22.13
N SER A 16 -1.44 -4.02 -21.19
CA SER A 16 -0.07 -3.58 -21.48
C SER A 16 0.94 -4.69 -21.79
N MET A 17 0.51 -5.94 -21.97
CA MET A 17 1.39 -7.07 -22.33
C MET A 17 1.01 -7.75 -23.65
N VAL A 18 0.72 -6.99 -24.71
CA VAL A 18 0.88 -7.47 -26.09
C VAL A 18 1.28 -6.28 -26.97
N HIS A 19 2.43 -6.41 -27.63
CA HIS A 19 2.99 -5.59 -28.72
C HIS A 19 3.04 -4.06 -28.59
N SER A 20 4.28 -3.57 -28.66
CA SER A 20 4.68 -2.23 -29.08
C SER A 20 3.89 -1.75 -30.31
N HIS A 21 3.46 -0.50 -30.25
CA HIS A 21 2.70 0.28 -31.25
C HIS A 21 1.20 0.01 -31.30
N ASP A 22 0.46 0.52 -30.31
CA ASP A 22 -0.69 1.40 -30.57
C ASP A 22 -1.24 1.96 -29.25
N ILE A 23 -1.28 3.29 -29.15
CA ILE A 23 -1.92 4.02 -28.05
C ILE A 23 -3.42 4.03 -28.36
N SER A 24 -4.14 2.98 -27.95
CA SER A 24 -5.60 3.01 -27.87
C SER A 24 -6.04 2.63 -26.46
N THR A 25 -6.74 3.56 -25.83
CA THR A 25 -7.22 3.52 -24.44
C THR A 25 -8.37 2.53 -24.28
N PRO A 26 -8.34 1.59 -23.31
CA PRO A 26 -9.41 0.60 -23.16
C PRO A 26 -10.40 0.89 -22.01
N PHE A 27 -10.51 2.13 -21.53
CA PHE A 27 -11.44 2.47 -20.46
C PHE A 27 -12.55 3.41 -20.95
N SER A 28 -13.79 3.12 -20.56
CA SER A 28 -14.95 3.98 -20.82
C SER A 28 -14.65 5.41 -20.36
N PRO A 29 -14.96 6.45 -21.15
CA PRO A 29 -14.62 7.85 -20.86
C PRO A 29 -15.31 8.46 -19.62
N SER A 30 -16.03 7.67 -18.82
CA SER A 30 -16.86 8.14 -17.71
C SER A 30 -16.27 7.99 -16.30
N MET A 31 -15.11 7.34 -16.08
CA MET A 31 -14.50 7.21 -14.75
C MET A 31 -13.05 7.73 -14.72
N VAL A 32 -12.85 8.92 -14.14
CA VAL A 32 -11.53 9.52 -13.93
C VAL A 32 -10.86 8.84 -12.74
N HIS A 33 -9.90 7.95 -12.99
CA HIS A 33 -9.07 7.35 -11.95
C HIS A 33 -7.80 8.18 -11.76
N MET A 34 -7.55 8.68 -10.56
CA MET A 34 -6.32 9.43 -10.25
C MET A 34 -5.35 8.52 -9.48
N ILE A 35 -4.22 8.21 -10.09
CA ILE A 35 -3.06 7.59 -9.44
C ILE A 35 -2.15 8.76 -9.04
N MET A 36 -2.05 9.05 -7.74
CA MET A 36 -1.12 10.07 -7.24
C MET A 36 0.13 9.39 -6.67
N PRO A 37 1.23 9.27 -7.45
CA PRO A 37 2.50 8.87 -6.88
C PRO A 37 3.08 10.04 -6.07
N GLN A 38 3.16 9.87 -4.75
CA GLN A 38 3.85 10.83 -3.89
C GLN A 38 5.26 10.29 -3.60
N PHE A 39 6.26 10.95 -4.18
CA PHE A 39 7.66 10.75 -3.87
C PHE A 39 8.10 11.79 -2.84
N LYS A 40 8.69 11.35 -1.73
CA LYS A 40 9.40 12.27 -0.82
C LYS A 40 10.81 12.48 -1.40
N SER A 41 11.12 13.72 -1.79
CA SER A 41 12.37 14.06 -2.49
C SER A 41 13.62 13.79 -1.65
N VAL A 42 14.65 13.21 -2.27
CA VAL A 42 16.00 13.02 -1.69
C VAL A 42 16.80 14.29 -1.96
N ALA A 43 16.82 15.23 -1.01
CA ALA A 43 17.71 16.38 -1.09
C ALA A 43 19.08 16.01 -0.52
N LEU A 44 20.04 15.73 -1.40
CA LEU A 44 21.47 15.81 -1.08
C LEU A 44 21.87 17.29 -1.12
N GLN A 45 21.79 18.00 0.01
CA GLN A 45 22.67 19.13 0.33
C GLN A 45 22.49 19.56 1.78
N GLY A 46 23.62 19.80 2.45
CA GLY A 46 23.72 19.88 3.90
C GLY A 46 23.05 21.10 4.52
N THR A 47 22.40 20.88 5.65
CA THR A 47 22.53 21.64 6.89
C THR A 47 21.80 20.88 7.98
N GLN A 48 22.32 20.97 9.19
CA GLN A 48 22.07 20.10 10.32
C GLN A 48 20.73 20.45 11.01
N GLU A 49 19.64 19.76 10.67
CA GLU A 49 18.41 19.68 11.49
C GLU A 49 17.59 18.41 11.14
N SER A 50 17.37 17.54 12.16
CA SER A 50 16.61 16.27 12.16
C SER A 50 17.09 15.13 11.23
N LYS A 51 17.92 14.24 11.78
CA LYS A 51 18.46 13.04 11.14
C LYS A 51 17.54 11.82 11.30
N GLU A 52 16.23 12.00 11.14
CA GLU A 52 15.22 10.93 11.25
C GLU A 52 14.25 10.94 10.06
N SER A 53 13.93 9.74 9.57
CA SER A 53 12.85 9.42 8.61
C SER A 53 13.17 9.44 7.10
N ILE A 54 14.27 8.81 6.69
CA ILE A 54 14.36 8.17 5.36
C ILE A 54 13.58 6.84 5.42
N GLY A 55 12.25 6.91 5.58
CA GLY A 55 11.42 5.74 5.91
C GLY A 55 10.58 5.18 4.76
N ILE A 56 10.25 5.99 3.75
CA ILE A 56 9.28 5.65 2.71
C ILE A 56 9.84 6.03 1.35
N VAL A 57 9.82 5.07 0.43
CA VAL A 57 10.30 5.22 -0.95
C VAL A 57 9.18 5.72 -1.86
N ALA A 58 7.95 5.23 -1.66
CA ALA A 58 6.80 5.67 -2.42
C ALA A 58 5.52 5.49 -1.63
N VAL A 59 4.57 6.39 -1.89
CA VAL A 59 3.20 6.31 -1.43
C VAL A 59 2.33 6.35 -2.67
N LEU A 60 1.44 5.38 -2.78
CA LEU A 60 0.40 5.38 -3.79
C LEU A 60 -0.95 5.43 -3.11
N VAL A 61 -1.79 6.35 -3.55
CA VAL A 61 -3.22 6.37 -3.24
C VAL A 61 -3.96 6.29 -4.55
N VAL A 62 -4.95 5.41 -4.61
CA VAL A 62 -5.88 5.26 -5.73
C VAL A 62 -7.22 5.81 -5.29
N GLU A 63 -7.73 6.75 -6.06
CA GLU A 63 -9.00 7.42 -5.79
C GLU A 63 -9.99 7.24 -6.95
N VAL A 64 -11.27 7.10 -6.60
CA VAL A 64 -12.41 7.16 -7.51
C VAL A 64 -13.29 8.31 -7.02
N ASP A 65 -13.55 9.30 -7.88
CA ASP A 65 -14.33 10.49 -7.55
C ASP A 65 -13.89 11.18 -6.25
N ARG A 66 -12.58 11.29 -6.03
CA ARG A 66 -11.93 11.86 -4.81
C ARG A 66 -12.14 11.06 -3.52
N HIS A 67 -12.64 9.84 -3.61
CA HIS A 67 -12.73 8.92 -2.48
C HIS A 67 -11.59 7.89 -2.58
N PRO A 68 -10.76 7.71 -1.54
CA PRO A 68 -9.71 6.70 -1.54
C PRO A 68 -10.33 5.30 -1.56
N VAL A 69 -9.90 4.49 -2.52
CA VAL A 69 -10.37 3.11 -2.70
C VAL A 69 -9.28 2.08 -2.40
N PHE A 70 -8.01 2.49 -2.47
CA PHE A 70 -6.86 1.65 -2.18
C PHE A 70 -5.62 2.51 -1.92
N PHE A 71 -4.69 2.03 -1.10
CA PHE A 71 -3.37 2.66 -0.99
C PHE A 71 -2.24 1.65 -0.73
N MET A 72 -1.01 2.05 -1.08
CA MET A 72 0.19 1.26 -0.85
C MET A 72 1.34 2.13 -0.36
N ASP A 73 2.02 1.66 0.69
CA ASP A 73 3.26 2.23 1.19
C ASP A 73 4.44 1.32 0.88
N VAL A 74 5.43 1.85 0.16
CA VAL A 74 6.65 1.13 -0.20
C VAL A 74 7.83 1.69 0.58
N LYS A 75 8.55 0.79 1.26
CA LYS A 75 9.76 1.08 2.03
C LYS A 75 10.98 0.38 1.41
N PRO A 76 12.21 0.83 1.72
CA PRO A 76 13.41 0.16 1.21
C PRO A 76 13.47 -1.30 1.65
N PRO A 77 13.87 -2.25 0.79
CA PRO A 77 13.93 -3.68 1.16
C PRO A 77 14.82 -3.94 2.37
N ILE A 78 15.94 -3.20 2.50
CA ILE A 78 16.88 -3.35 3.61
C ILE A 78 16.25 -3.00 4.97
N SER A 79 15.24 -2.15 4.98
CA SER A 79 14.54 -1.77 6.21
C SER A 79 13.75 -2.93 6.81
N PHE A 80 13.41 -3.96 6.04
CA PHE A 80 12.66 -5.12 6.53
C PHE A 80 13.36 -5.88 7.66
N LEU A 81 14.70 -5.84 7.66
CA LEU A 81 15.54 -6.58 8.61
C LEU A 81 15.49 -6.00 10.04
N TYR A 82 14.98 -4.77 10.20
CA TYR A 82 14.96 -4.09 11.49
C TYR A 82 13.55 -4.07 12.09
N ASP A 83 13.42 -4.60 13.30
CA ASP A 83 12.14 -4.65 14.04
C ASP A 83 11.51 -3.25 14.17
N SER A 84 12.33 -2.25 14.51
CA SER A 84 11.90 -0.85 14.62
C SER A 84 11.31 -0.30 13.32
N LYS A 85 11.81 -0.76 12.16
CA LYS A 85 11.31 -0.32 10.85
C LYS A 85 10.02 -1.02 10.47
N ARG A 86 9.83 -2.27 10.88
CA ARG A 86 8.56 -2.98 10.73
C ARG A 86 7.49 -2.35 11.62
N GLU A 87 7.82 -2.00 12.86
CA GLU A 87 6.93 -1.24 13.76
C GLU A 87 6.53 0.11 13.15
N GLU A 88 7.50 0.92 12.73
CA GLU A 88 7.23 2.21 12.07
C GLU A 88 6.31 2.03 10.85
N ALA A 89 6.47 0.94 10.11
CA ALA A 89 5.61 0.64 8.97
C ALA A 89 4.17 0.30 9.35
N ASP A 90 3.94 -0.54 10.37
CA ASP A 90 2.61 -0.85 10.86
C ASP A 90 1.92 0.39 11.44
N GLU A 91 2.62 1.18 12.26
CA GLU A 91 2.09 2.42 12.80
C GLU A 91 1.68 3.41 11.70
N GLN A 92 2.50 3.52 10.66
CA GLN A 92 2.20 4.38 9.53
C GLN A 92 0.96 3.91 8.76
N MET A 93 0.80 2.61 8.53
CA MET A 93 -0.41 2.06 7.91
C MET A 93 -1.64 2.41 8.75
N ARG A 94 -1.59 2.16 10.07
CA ARG A 94 -2.69 2.48 10.99
C ARG A 94 -3.02 3.97 11.03
N ARG A 95 -2.00 4.85 10.97
CA ARG A 95 -2.21 6.31 10.87
C ARG A 95 -2.98 6.65 9.59
N ARG A 96 -2.59 6.10 8.44
CA ARG A 96 -3.29 6.36 7.17
C ARG A 96 -4.74 5.88 7.17
N PHE A 97 -5.02 4.69 7.69
CA PHE A 97 -6.41 4.24 7.81
C PHE A 97 -7.24 5.21 8.67
N ARG A 98 -6.69 5.73 9.77
CA ARG A 98 -7.38 6.74 10.59
C ARG A 98 -7.64 8.04 9.84
N ASP A 99 -6.71 8.47 8.99
CA ASP A 99 -6.83 9.70 8.20
C ASP A 99 -7.85 9.53 7.05
N LEU A 100 -7.85 8.37 6.39
CA LEU A 100 -8.68 8.11 5.20
C LEU A 100 -10.11 7.64 5.53
N ARG A 101 -10.36 7.07 6.72
CA ARG A 101 -11.66 6.43 7.03
C ARG A 101 -12.89 7.34 6.89
N GLN A 102 -12.72 8.66 7.00
CA GLN A 102 -13.82 9.62 6.89
C GLN A 102 -14.17 9.97 5.44
N LEU A 103 -13.36 9.50 4.48
CA LEU A 103 -13.47 9.82 3.06
C LEU A 103 -13.93 8.62 2.24
N LEU A 104 -14.36 7.52 2.87
CA LEU A 104 -14.67 6.27 2.15
C LEU A 104 -16.05 6.32 1.50
N ALA A 105 -16.10 5.93 0.24
CA ALA A 105 -17.34 5.63 -0.49
C ALA A 105 -17.53 4.12 -0.76
N ILE A 106 -16.56 3.28 -0.39
CA ILE A 106 -16.59 1.82 -0.56
C ILE A 106 -16.71 1.11 0.79
N PRO A 107 -17.29 -0.11 0.82
CA PRO A 107 -17.57 -0.82 2.08
C PRO A 107 -16.33 -1.41 2.74
N VAL A 108 -15.17 -1.51 2.07
CA VAL A 108 -13.92 -1.98 2.66
C VAL A 108 -12.76 -1.19 2.06
N LEU A 109 -11.88 -0.62 2.88
CA LEU A 109 -10.64 -0.02 2.41
C LEU A 109 -9.50 -1.02 2.53
N TYR A 110 -8.85 -1.30 1.40
CA TYR A 110 -7.62 -2.11 1.37
C TYR A 110 -6.37 -1.23 1.36
N GLY A 111 -5.36 -1.65 2.11
CA GLY A 111 -4.04 -1.03 2.17
C GLY A 111 -2.92 -2.06 2.12
N ILE A 112 -1.79 -1.74 1.48
CA ILE A 112 -0.63 -2.63 1.45
C ILE A 112 0.62 -1.92 1.97
N SER A 113 1.33 -2.56 2.88
CA SER A 113 2.70 -2.18 3.24
C SER A 113 3.68 -3.10 2.52
N ALA A 114 4.69 -2.53 1.86
CA ALA A 114 5.68 -3.29 1.12
C ALA A 114 7.11 -2.95 1.57
N PHE A 115 7.92 -3.97 1.79
CA PHE A 115 9.37 -3.87 1.87
C PHE A 115 9.98 -4.61 0.68
N GLY A 116 10.32 -3.88 -0.38
CA GLY A 116 10.66 -4.53 -1.65
C GLY A 116 9.50 -5.39 -2.14
N THR A 117 9.73 -6.70 -2.26
CA THR A 117 8.74 -7.67 -2.77
C THR A 117 7.84 -8.27 -1.67
N ARG A 118 8.20 -8.06 -0.39
CA ARG A 118 7.46 -8.57 0.77
C ARG A 118 6.30 -7.65 1.09
N LEU A 119 5.07 -8.17 1.06
CA LEU A 119 3.82 -7.45 1.23
C LEU A 119 3.13 -7.87 2.53
N SER A 120 2.57 -6.89 3.23
CA SER A 120 1.59 -7.05 4.29
C SER A 120 0.28 -6.41 3.83
N PHE A 121 -0.81 -7.15 3.92
CA PHE A 121 -2.14 -6.70 3.52
C PHE A 121 -2.90 -6.22 4.75
N TYR A 122 -3.60 -5.10 4.59
CA TYR A 122 -4.46 -4.51 5.60
C TYR A 122 -5.86 -4.33 5.02
N GLU A 123 -6.85 -4.58 5.86
CA GLU A 123 -8.27 -4.50 5.52
C GLU A 123 -8.99 -3.74 6.63
N TYR A 124 -9.64 -2.64 6.25
CA TYR A 124 -10.46 -1.85 7.17
C TYR A 124 -11.93 -1.91 6.77
N ASP A 125 -12.76 -2.30 7.72
CA ASP A 125 -14.21 -2.31 7.60
C ASP A 125 -14.79 -1.09 8.36
N PRO A 126 -15.40 -0.12 7.66
CA PRO A 126 -16.02 1.05 8.26
C PRO A 126 -17.30 0.74 9.04
N ALA A 127 -17.99 -0.38 8.78
CA ALA A 127 -19.20 -0.77 9.51
C ALA A 127 -18.87 -1.31 10.91
N THR A 128 -17.76 -2.04 11.03
CA THR A 128 -17.31 -2.59 12.33
C THR A 128 -16.21 -1.75 12.98
N HIS A 129 -15.62 -0.80 12.26
CA HIS A 129 -14.43 -0.05 12.65
C HIS A 129 -13.20 -0.92 12.96
N VAL A 130 -13.16 -2.13 12.42
CA VAL A 130 -12.06 -3.08 12.63
C VAL A 130 -11.02 -2.94 11.52
N LEU A 131 -9.74 -2.88 11.92
CA LEU A 131 -8.59 -2.93 11.02
C LEU A 131 -7.83 -4.24 11.23
N GLN A 132 -7.75 -5.04 10.19
CA GLN A 132 -6.94 -6.24 10.13
C GLN A 132 -5.61 -5.98 9.40
N PRO A 133 -4.52 -6.64 9.77
CA PRO A 133 -4.35 -7.43 11.00
C PRO A 133 -4.43 -6.57 12.27
N GLU A 134 -4.90 -7.19 13.36
CA GLU A 134 -4.94 -6.55 14.68
C GLU A 134 -3.58 -6.01 15.12
N GLN A 135 -3.63 -4.98 15.96
CA GLN A 135 -2.43 -4.39 16.54
C GLN A 135 -1.90 -5.30 17.64
N VAL A 136 -0.63 -5.69 17.56
CA VAL A 136 0.04 -6.35 18.68
C VAL A 136 0.42 -5.27 19.68
N LEU A 137 -0.14 -5.35 20.89
CA LEU A 137 0.11 -4.37 21.95
C LEU A 137 1.34 -4.75 22.77
N ARG A 138 2.13 -3.76 23.16
CA ARG A 138 3.15 -3.94 24.20
C ARG A 138 2.44 -4.11 25.54
N SER A 139 2.76 -5.18 26.25
CA SER A 139 2.27 -5.39 27.61
C SER A 139 2.90 -4.42 28.63
N HIS A 140 4.12 -3.95 28.38
CA HIS A 140 4.81 -2.98 29.25
C HIS A 140 5.82 -2.12 28.45
N PRO A 141 6.00 -0.82 28.77
CA PRO A 141 6.90 0.08 28.02
C PRO A 141 8.38 -0.35 28.02
N SER A 142 8.83 -1.05 29.06
CA SER A 142 10.22 -1.51 29.16
C SER A 142 10.51 -2.79 28.37
N ILE A 143 9.49 -3.41 27.76
CA ILE A 143 9.64 -4.64 26.99
C ILE A 143 9.83 -4.26 25.52
N LEU A 144 10.97 -4.67 24.96
CA LEU A 144 11.25 -4.60 23.52
C LEU A 144 10.50 -5.73 22.79
N ALA A 145 9.17 -5.66 22.81
CA ALA A 145 8.31 -6.63 22.13
C ALA A 145 8.29 -6.36 20.62
N ASP A 146 8.29 -7.43 19.82
CA ASP A 146 8.01 -7.35 18.38
C ASP A 146 6.51 -7.13 18.16
N VAL A 147 6.13 -5.87 18.06
CA VAL A 147 4.73 -5.44 17.81
C VAL A 147 4.32 -5.51 16.33
N ALA A 148 5.28 -5.77 15.44
CA ALA A 148 5.08 -5.88 14.01
C ALA A 148 5.92 -7.05 13.47
N PRO A 149 5.50 -8.29 13.77
CA PRO A 149 6.29 -9.47 13.51
C PRO A 149 6.65 -9.61 12.04
N ILE A 150 7.82 -10.19 11.77
CA ILE A 150 8.29 -10.40 10.39
C ILE A 150 7.28 -11.17 9.52
N THR A 151 6.51 -12.08 10.14
CA THR A 151 5.45 -12.86 9.51
C THR A 151 4.26 -12.02 9.05
N ARG A 152 4.19 -10.72 9.42
CA ARG A 152 3.18 -9.78 8.90
C ARG A 152 3.39 -9.48 7.42
N TRP A 153 4.64 -9.47 6.94
CA TRP A 153 4.96 -9.37 5.52
C TRP A 153 5.24 -10.77 4.93
N ASP A 154 4.30 -11.68 5.11
CA ASP A 154 4.38 -13.09 4.70
C ASP A 154 4.38 -13.30 3.18
N CYS A 155 3.83 -12.34 2.42
CA CYS A 155 3.60 -12.49 1.00
C CYS A 155 4.78 -11.98 0.17
N ASP A 156 5.41 -12.83 -0.63
CA ASP A 156 6.35 -12.39 -1.67
C ASP A 156 5.64 -12.26 -3.03
N VAL A 157 5.51 -11.04 -3.55
CA VAL A 157 4.80 -10.76 -4.80
C VAL A 157 5.44 -11.41 -6.03
N LEU A 158 6.73 -11.79 -5.95
CA LEU A 158 7.40 -12.49 -7.05
C LEU A 158 7.03 -13.98 -7.11
N GLN A 159 6.43 -14.52 -6.04
CA GLN A 159 5.89 -15.86 -6.04
C GLN A 159 4.47 -15.86 -6.63
N GLN A 160 4.11 -16.95 -7.31
CA GLN A 160 2.79 -17.10 -7.93
C GLN A 160 1.65 -16.85 -6.92
N GLU A 161 1.79 -17.40 -5.71
CA GLU A 161 0.80 -17.23 -4.64
C GLU A 161 0.68 -15.77 -4.21
N GLY A 162 1.81 -15.08 -4.03
CA GLY A 162 1.79 -13.66 -3.66
C GLY A 162 1.20 -12.77 -4.75
N ALA A 163 1.53 -13.04 -6.02
CA ALA A 163 0.94 -12.35 -7.17
C ALA A 163 -0.58 -12.60 -7.25
N ASN A 164 -1.03 -13.83 -6.97
CA ASN A 164 -2.46 -14.17 -6.94
C ASN A 164 -3.20 -13.46 -5.81
N ARG A 165 -2.61 -13.39 -4.60
CA ARG A 165 -3.18 -12.66 -3.46
C ARG A 165 -3.32 -11.17 -3.75
N LEU A 166 -2.29 -10.55 -4.34
CA LEU A 166 -2.37 -9.15 -4.78
C LEU A 166 -3.48 -8.94 -5.82
N ARG A 167 -3.58 -9.81 -6.83
CA ARG A 167 -4.62 -9.73 -7.86
C ARG A 167 -6.02 -9.87 -7.27
N LYS A 168 -6.20 -10.78 -6.31
CA LYS A 168 -7.47 -10.96 -5.60
C LYS A 168 -7.92 -9.66 -4.93
N VAL A 169 -7.04 -9.00 -4.17
CA VAL A 169 -7.34 -7.72 -3.51
C VAL A 169 -7.70 -6.64 -4.53
N VAL A 170 -6.92 -6.52 -5.62
CA VAL A 170 -7.20 -5.54 -6.68
C VAL A 170 -8.57 -5.79 -7.33
N ASN A 171 -8.93 -7.05 -7.58
CA ASN A 171 -10.22 -7.39 -8.15
C ASN A 171 -11.37 -7.08 -7.20
N GLN A 172 -11.22 -7.36 -5.90
CA GLN A 172 -12.21 -6.99 -4.88
C GLN A 172 -12.43 -5.47 -4.82
N VAL A 173 -11.36 -4.67 -4.88
CA VAL A 173 -11.45 -3.20 -4.96
C VAL A 173 -12.24 -2.79 -6.22
N LYS A 174 -11.91 -3.35 -7.38
CA LYS A 174 -12.62 -3.06 -8.64
C LYS A 174 -14.12 -3.40 -8.55
N GLU A 175 -14.46 -4.55 -7.98
CA GLU A 175 -15.85 -4.99 -7.78
C GLU A 175 -16.63 -4.07 -6.82
N MET A 176 -15.97 -3.53 -5.80
CA MET A 176 -16.58 -2.54 -4.90
C MET A 176 -16.80 -1.20 -5.61
N CYS A 177 -15.79 -0.71 -6.33
CA CYS A 177 -15.91 0.55 -7.07
C CYS A 177 -17.01 0.51 -8.14
N ALA A 178 -17.26 -0.64 -8.76
CA ALA A 178 -18.33 -0.78 -9.75
C ALA A 178 -19.76 -0.66 -9.17
N LYS A 179 -19.91 -0.64 -7.85
CA LYS A 179 -21.18 -0.54 -7.14
C LYS A 179 -21.43 0.84 -6.50
N VAL A 180 -20.46 1.74 -6.60
CA VAL A 180 -20.53 3.13 -6.14
C VAL A 180 -20.87 4.02 -7.34
#